data_AF-A0A948GN89-F1
#
_entry.id   AF-A0A948GN89-F1
#
_cell.length_a   1.000
_cell.length_b   1.000
_cell.length_c   1.000
_cell.angle_alpha   90.00
_cell.angle_beta   90.00
_cell.angle_gamma   90.00
#
_symmetry.space_group_name_H-M   'P 1'
#
loop_
_entity.id
_entity.type
_entity.pdbx_description
1 polymer ?
#
loop_
_entity_poly.entity_id
_entity_poly.type
_entity_poly.pdbx_seq_one_letter_code
_entity_poly.pdbx_strand_id
1 'polypeptide(L)'
;MRTLDLPEAAAFLGLHPTTLQARAKAGEVPGAKIGKEWRFLDLDLVEYLRAHYRANQPEPPPCHSKKGRAAPTGRSSSTTRESAFAAALGLPTRPKRSDSTTNYAPRSGPPLRLAKSNAHG
;
A
#
# COMPACT_ATOMS: atom_id res chain seq x y z
N MET A 1 -17.44 22.41 9.58
CA MET A 1 -16.66 22.40 10.83
C MET A 1 -17.25 23.46 11.74
N ARG A 2 -17.66 23.07 12.93
CA ARG A 2 -18.32 23.90 13.94
C ARG A 2 -17.65 23.65 15.28
N THR A 3 -17.54 24.69 16.09
CA THR A 3 -17.14 24.54 17.50
C THR A 3 -18.38 24.27 18.33
N LEU A 4 -18.26 23.33 19.26
CA LEU A 4 -19.28 22.95 20.23
C LEU A 4 -18.83 23.36 21.63
N ASP A 5 -19.78 23.82 22.43
CA ASP A 5 -19.55 24.05 23.86
C ASP A 5 -19.60 22.74 24.64
N LEU A 6 -19.12 22.74 25.89
CA LEU A 6 -19.11 21.54 26.75
C LEU A 6 -20.45 20.79 26.81
N PRO A 7 -21.63 21.42 27.04
CA PRO A 7 -22.89 20.68 27.07
C PRO A 7 -23.29 20.12 25.70
N GLU A 8 -23.01 20.83 24.62
CA GLU A 8 -23.32 20.38 23.26
C GLU A 8 -22.45 19.18 22.86
N ALA A 9 -21.15 19.26 23.15
CA ALA A 9 -20.21 18.17 22.93
C ALA A 9 -20.54 16.94 23.80
N ALA A 10 -21.00 17.17 25.03
CA ALA A 10 -21.44 16.10 25.94
C ALA A 10 -22.68 15.39 25.39
N ALA A 11 -23.67 16.15 24.92
CA ALA A 11 -24.84 15.60 24.24
C ALA A 11 -24.47 14.85 22.96
N PHE A 12 -23.52 15.38 22.17
CA PHE A 12 -23.04 14.76 20.94
C PHE A 12 -22.40 13.38 21.18
N LEU A 13 -21.57 13.25 22.22
CA LEU A 13 -20.93 11.99 22.59
C LEU A 13 -21.78 11.08 23.49
N GLY A 14 -22.94 11.57 23.97
CA GLY A 14 -23.76 10.85 24.95
C GLY A 14 -23.10 10.71 26.33
N LEU A 15 -22.24 11.65 26.71
CA LEU A 15 -21.54 11.68 28.00
C LEU A 15 -22.13 12.74 28.92
N HIS A 16 -21.96 12.57 30.23
CA HIS A 16 -22.27 13.65 31.17
C HIS A 16 -21.22 14.78 31.06
N PRO A 17 -21.61 16.08 31.13
CA PRO A 17 -20.68 17.19 30.94
C PRO A 17 -19.45 17.18 31.84
N THR A 18 -19.60 16.78 33.11
CA THR A 18 -18.46 16.67 34.05
C THR A 18 -17.49 15.55 33.66
N THR A 19 -17.98 14.43 33.15
CA THR A 19 -17.15 13.34 32.64
C THR A 19 -16.39 13.78 31.38
N LEU A 20 -17.08 14.45 30.45
CA LEU A 20 -16.44 14.99 29.25
C LEU A 20 -15.33 15.99 29.62
N GLN A 21 -15.60 16.89 30.57
CA GLN A 21 -14.62 17.85 31.05
C GLN A 21 -13.40 17.17 31.68
N ALA A 22 -13.61 16.13 32.49
CA ALA A 22 -12.52 15.38 33.10
C ALA A 22 -11.64 14.69 32.05
N ARG A 23 -12.26 14.07 31.02
CA ARG A 23 -11.53 13.43 29.91
C ARG A 23 -10.79 14.43 29.03
N ALA A 24 -11.40 15.57 28.75
CA ALA A 24 -10.75 16.67 28.02
C ALA A 24 -9.54 17.21 28.80
N LYS A 25 -9.67 17.35 30.13
CA LYS A 25 -8.57 17.74 31.02
C LYS A 25 -7.45 16.69 31.06
N ALA A 26 -7.79 15.41 30.95
CA ALA A 26 -6.83 14.31 30.87
C ALA A 26 -6.17 14.18 29.49
N GLY A 27 -6.66 14.89 28.47
CA GLY A 27 -6.19 14.79 27.08
C GLY A 27 -6.70 13.56 26.33
N GLU A 28 -7.68 12.84 26.86
CA GLU A 28 -8.28 11.67 26.21
C GLU A 28 -9.23 12.07 25.08
N VAL A 29 -9.99 13.15 25.29
CA VAL A 29 -10.92 13.69 24.29
C VAL A 29 -10.32 14.96 23.70
N PRO A 30 -10.26 15.09 22.37
CA PRO A 30 -9.75 16.30 21.72
C PRO A 30 -10.66 17.49 22.03
N GLY A 31 -10.11 18.47 22.73
CA GLY A 31 -10.80 19.70 23.10
C GLY A 31 -9.80 20.74 23.60
N ALA A 32 -10.11 22.02 23.42
CA ALA A 32 -9.27 23.11 23.85
C ALA A 32 -9.98 23.92 24.93
N LYS A 33 -9.21 24.31 25.96
CA LYS A 33 -9.70 25.27 26.95
C LYS A 33 -9.39 26.68 26.46
N ILE A 34 -10.44 27.43 26.10
CA ILE A 34 -10.34 28.80 25.61
C ILE A 34 -10.87 29.72 26.70
N GLY A 35 -9.96 30.39 27.40
CA GLY A 35 -10.28 31.17 28.59
C GLY A 35 -10.83 30.29 29.72
N LYS A 36 -12.09 30.52 30.11
CA LYS A 36 -12.78 29.76 31.16
C LYS A 36 -13.61 28.60 30.63
N GLU A 37 -13.85 28.56 29.32
CA GLU A 37 -14.74 27.60 28.68
C GLU A 37 -13.97 26.53 27.92
N TRP A 38 -14.60 25.36 27.78
CA TRP A 38 -14.11 24.30 26.91
C TRP A 38 -14.80 24.40 25.55
N ARG A 39 -14.01 24.33 24.49
CA ARG A 39 -14.48 24.28 23.11
C ARG A 39 -13.98 23.01 22.44
N PHE A 40 -14.88 22.37 21.71
CA PHE A 40 -14.63 21.13 21.00
C PHE A 40 -14.91 21.34 19.53
N LEU A 41 -14.17 20.67 18.65
CA LEU A 41 -14.45 20.70 17.22
C LEU A 41 -15.29 19.49 16.85
N ASP A 42 -16.37 19.72 16.10
CA ASP A 42 -17.26 18.65 15.62
C ASP A 42 -16.49 17.53 14.90
N LEU A 43 -15.56 17.90 14.02
CA LEU A 43 -14.72 16.96 13.29
C LEU A 43 -13.83 16.10 14.21
N ASP A 44 -13.24 16.70 15.24
CA ASP A 44 -12.34 15.99 16.16
C ASP A 44 -13.13 15.00 17.03
N LEU A 45 -14.35 15.36 17.46
CA LEU A 45 -15.23 14.44 18.19
C LEU A 45 -15.67 13.26 17.31
N VAL A 46 -15.93 13.50 16.02
CA VAL A 46 -16.22 12.43 15.05
C VAL A 46 -15.00 11.53 14.86
N GLU A 47 -13.80 12.10 14.74
CA GLU A 47 -12.56 11.32 14.63
C GLU A 47 -12.29 10.49 15.89
N TYR A 48 -12.53 11.06 17.07
CA TYR A 48 -12.50 10.33 18.34
C TYR A 48 -13.43 9.11 18.31
N LEU A 49 -14.69 9.27 17.87
CA LEU A 49 -15.62 8.13 17.72
C LEU A 49 -15.12 7.08 16.72
N ARG A 50 -14.57 7.51 15.58
CA ARG A 50 -14.01 6.61 14.56
C ARG A 50 -12.83 5.80 15.09
N ALA A 51 -11.97 6.40 15.90
CA ALA A 51 -10.87 5.70 16.56
C ALA A 51 -11.39 4.59 17.50
N HIS A 52 -12.49 4.86 18.22
CA HIS A 52 -13.13 3.87 19.10
C HIS A 52 -13.74 2.71 18.33
N TYR A 53 -14.29 2.93 17.13
CA TYR A 53 -14.76 1.84 16.29
C TYR A 53 -13.64 0.87 15.91
N ARG A 54 -12.46 1.39 15.55
CA ARG A 54 -11.32 0.55 15.15
C ARG A 54 -10.79 -0.28 16.32
N ALA A 55 -10.66 0.33 17.50
CA ALA A 55 -10.22 -0.38 18.70
C ALA A 55 -11.18 -1.50 19.12
N ASN A 56 -12.48 -1.33 18.85
CA ASN A 56 -13.51 -2.32 19.18
C ASN A 56 -13.75 -3.34 18.06
N GLN A 57 -13.10 -3.20 16.90
CA GLN A 57 -13.12 -4.23 15.88
C GLN A 57 -12.16 -5.35 16.32
N PRO A 58 -12.55 -6.62 16.18
CA PRO A 58 -11.60 -7.70 16.33
C PRO A 58 -10.50 -7.49 15.29
N GLU A 59 -9.30 -7.16 15.75
CA GLU A 59 -8.10 -7.10 14.91
C GLU A 59 -8.06 -8.37 14.07
N PRO A 60 -7.93 -8.26 12.73
CA PRO A 60 -7.83 -9.44 11.90
C PRO A 60 -6.68 -10.30 12.43
N PRO A 61 -6.89 -11.62 12.58
CA PRO A 61 -5.92 -12.49 13.23
C PRO A 61 -4.55 -12.29 12.60
N PRO A 62 -3.47 -12.17 13.41
CA PRO A 62 -2.14 -11.94 12.90
C PRO A 62 -1.84 -13.00 11.85
N CYS A 63 -1.55 -12.55 10.62
CA CYS A 63 -1.29 -13.42 9.49
C CYS A 63 -0.24 -14.49 9.86
N HIS A 64 -0.67 -15.75 9.87
CA HIS A 64 0.12 -16.90 10.34
C HIS A 64 1.40 -17.16 9.50
N SER A 65 1.62 -16.42 8.41
CA SER A 65 2.79 -16.53 7.55
C SER A 65 4.03 -15.79 8.06
N LYS A 66 4.05 -15.30 9.31
CA LYS A 66 5.24 -14.66 9.92
C LYS A 66 6.30 -15.68 10.36
N LYS A 67 6.95 -16.30 9.38
CA LYS A 67 8.35 -16.76 9.48
C LYS A 67 9.10 -16.28 8.23
N GLY A 68 9.21 -14.97 8.08
CA GLY A 68 10.02 -14.35 7.05
C GLY A 68 10.26 -12.89 7.40
N ARG A 69 11.52 -12.46 7.38
CA ARG A 69 11.88 -11.04 7.46
C ARG A 69 11.03 -10.28 6.43
N ALA A 70 10.32 -9.24 6.86
CA ALA A 70 9.82 -8.25 5.91
C ALA A 70 11.06 -7.65 5.21
N ALA A 71 11.19 -7.89 3.91
CA ALA A 71 12.25 -7.29 3.13
C ALA A 71 12.06 -5.75 3.16
N PRO A 72 13.15 -4.96 3.28
CA PRO A 72 13.07 -3.50 3.36
C PRO A 72 12.49 -2.84 2.09
N THR A 73 12.38 -3.59 0.98
CA THR A 73 11.81 -3.10 -0.28
C THR A 73 10.75 -4.09 -0.76
N GLY A 74 9.48 -3.66 -0.73
CA GLY A 74 8.36 -4.38 -1.30
C GLY A 74 8.28 -4.19 -2.81
N ARG A 75 9.07 -4.95 -3.57
CA ARG A 75 8.78 -5.14 -4.99
C ARG A 75 9.13 -6.56 -5.41
N SER A 76 8.12 -7.41 -5.39
CA SER A 76 8.17 -8.67 -6.14
C SER A 76 7.70 -8.36 -7.56
N SER A 77 8.50 -7.63 -8.34
CA SER A 77 8.26 -7.48 -9.78
C SER A 77 8.70 -8.76 -10.48
N SER A 78 7.95 -9.84 -10.27
CA SER A 78 7.92 -10.88 -11.29
C SER A 78 7.21 -10.24 -12.49
N THR A 79 7.98 -9.89 -13.51
CA THR A 79 7.48 -9.30 -14.77
C THR A 79 6.31 -10.12 -15.35
N THR A 80 6.28 -11.43 -15.09
CA THR A 80 5.20 -12.35 -15.46
C THR A 80 3.88 -12.10 -14.71
N ARG A 81 3.94 -11.70 -13.43
CA ARG A 81 2.72 -11.41 -12.63
C ARG A 81 2.17 -10.02 -12.92
N GLU A 82 3.04 -9.06 -13.19
CA GLU A 82 2.65 -7.69 -13.52
C GLU A 82 1.87 -7.62 -14.84
N SER A 83 2.25 -8.42 -15.85
CA SER A 83 1.53 -8.49 -17.12
C SER A 83 0.15 -9.13 -17.00
N ALA A 84 0.03 -10.21 -16.21
CA ALA A 84 -1.26 -10.87 -15.95
C ALA A 84 -2.23 -9.93 -15.21
N PHE A 85 -1.72 -9.16 -14.25
CA PHE A 85 -2.52 -8.17 -13.52
C PHE A 85 -2.97 -7.01 -14.41
N ALA A 86 -2.06 -6.48 -15.25
CA ALA A 86 -2.40 -5.44 -16.21
C ALA A 86 -3.47 -5.89 -17.22
N ALA A 87 -3.41 -7.15 -17.67
CA ALA A 87 -4.43 -7.73 -18.54
C ALA A 87 -5.80 -7.86 -17.85
N ALA A 88 -5.83 -8.32 -16.60
CA ALA A 88 -7.07 -8.43 -15.83
C ALA A 88 -7.73 -7.07 -15.55
N LEU A 89 -6.92 -6.00 -15.38
CA LEU A 89 -7.40 -4.63 -15.19
C LEU A 89 -7.66 -3.88 -16.50
N GLY A 90 -7.43 -4.49 -17.67
CA GLY A 90 -7.64 -3.86 -18.97
C GLY A 90 -6.71 -2.67 -19.24
N LEU A 91 -5.54 -2.61 -18.59
CA LEU A 91 -4.59 -1.51 -18.80
C LEU A 91 -3.96 -1.60 -20.19
N PRO A 92 -3.69 -0.46 -20.86
CA PRO A 92 -3.01 -0.45 -22.14
C PRO A 92 -1.57 -0.95 -21.97
N THR A 93 -1.32 -2.20 -22.33
CA THR A 93 0.03 -2.76 -22.37
C THR A 93 0.72 -2.34 -23.65
N ARG A 94 1.98 -1.89 -23.56
CA ARG A 94 2.75 -1.46 -24.73
C ARG A 94 2.90 -2.64 -25.70
N PRO A 95 2.73 -2.44 -27.03
CA PRO A 95 2.92 -3.51 -28.00
C PRO A 95 4.36 -4.05 -27.93
N LYS A 96 4.46 -5.38 -27.94
CA LYS A 96 5.72 -6.13 -27.96
C LYS A 96 6.52 -5.71 -29.20
N ARG A 97 7.76 -5.23 -29.02
CA ARG A 97 8.67 -4.99 -30.14
C ARG A 97 8.93 -6.33 -30.84
N SER A 98 8.69 -6.41 -32.14
CA SER A 98 9.12 -7.53 -32.97
C SER A 98 10.64 -7.47 -33.15
N ASP A 99 11.32 -8.59 -32.93
CA ASP A 99 12.77 -8.70 -33.13
C ASP A 99 13.14 -8.32 -34.57
N SER A 100 14.03 -7.34 -34.69
CA SER A 100 14.59 -6.93 -35.98
C SER A 100 15.79 -7.81 -36.28
N THR A 101 15.58 -8.95 -36.93
CA THR A 101 16.68 -9.72 -37.51
C THR A 101 17.23 -8.95 -38.70
N THR A 102 18.25 -8.13 -38.47
CA THR A 102 19.11 -7.67 -39.56
C THR A 102 19.84 -8.90 -40.10
N ASN A 103 19.40 -9.37 -41.27
CA ASN A 103 20.10 -10.38 -42.05
C ASN A 103 21.44 -9.81 -42.55
N TYR A 104 22.52 -9.96 -41.78
CA TYR A 104 23.87 -9.87 -42.32
C TYR A 104 24.37 -11.28 -42.62
N ALA A 105 24.58 -11.56 -43.91
CA ALA A 105 25.32 -12.74 -44.35
C ALA A 105 26.82 -12.51 -44.07
N PRO A 106 27.53 -13.42 -43.39
CA PRO A 106 28.98 -13.27 -43.19
C PRO A 106 29.72 -13.50 -44.53
N ARG A 107 30.39 -12.45 -45.02
CA ARG A 107 31.38 -12.55 -46.11
C ARG A 107 32.71 -13.04 -45.53
N SER A 108 32.92 -14.35 -45.41
CA SER A 108 34.28 -14.91 -45.31
C SER A 108 34.34 -16.39 -45.68
N GLY A 109 34.79 -16.65 -46.92
CA GLY A 109 35.59 -17.78 -47.44
C GLY A 109 35.25 -19.24 -47.08
N PRO A 110 35.20 -20.17 -48.05
CA PRO A 110 35.02 -21.60 -47.76
C PRO A 110 36.30 -22.20 -47.13
N PRO A 111 36.18 -23.15 -46.19
CA PRO A 111 37.34 -23.86 -45.65
C PRO A 111 37.91 -24.85 -46.69
N LEU A 112 39.23 -24.84 -46.86
CA LEU A 112 39.97 -25.79 -47.71
C LEU A 112 39.81 -27.22 -47.16
N ARG A 113 39.26 -28.12 -47.98
CA ARG A 113 39.21 -29.56 -47.70
C ARG A 113 40.61 -30.15 -47.80
N LEU A 114 41.18 -30.61 -46.70
CA LEU A 114 42.33 -31.52 -46.73
C LEU A 114 41.79 -32.95 -46.89
N ALA A 115 42.11 -33.57 -48.02
CA ALA A 115 41.74 -34.94 -48.35
C ALA A 115 42.40 -35.94 -47.37
N LYS A 116 41.59 -36.83 -46.79
CA LYS A 116 42.08 -38.05 -46.13
C LYS A 116 42.14 -39.15 -47.18
N SER A 117 43.34 -39.54 -47.59
CA SER A 117 43.55 -40.77 -48.37
C SER A 117 43.56 -41.97 -47.43
N ASN A 118 42.53 -42.82 -47.53
CA ASN A 118 42.62 -44.22 -47.11
C ASN A 118 43.02 -45.02 -48.34
N ALA A 119 44.11 -45.79 -48.25
CA ALA A 119 44.41 -46.88 -49.18
C ALA A 119 44.69 -48.14 -48.36
N HIS A 120 43.82 -49.13 -48.56
CA HIS A 120 44.02 -50.51 -48.18
C HIS A 120 44.94 -51.19 -49.20
N GLY A 121 45.75 -52.14 -48.72
CA GLY A 121 46.62 -53.01 -49.52
C GLY A 121 47.56 -53.77 -48.60
#